data_AF-A0AAU3URB6-F1
#
_entry.id   AF-A0AAU3URB6-F1
#
_cell.length_a   1.000
_cell.length_b   1.000
_cell.length_c   1.000
_cell.angle_alpha   90.00
_cell.angle_beta   90.00
_cell.angle_gamma   90.00
#
_symmetry.space_group_name_H-M   'P 1'
#
loop_
_entity.id
_entity.type
_entity.pdbx_description
1 polymer ?
#
loop_
_entity_poly.entity_id
_entity_poly.type
_entity_poly.pdbx_seq_one_letter_code
_entity_poly.pdbx_strand_id
1 'polypeptide(L)'
;MPDKILSNTFTVAATVEAVYEHLIRPENYIGLSPLVVAVEDVQDGSYLAVERFRFLGLKYDNRIRVSLLGTPGKAVWGEVHSPGGVHMAYRFDLTTTPDGTRVDDELRLRTPFGLMAFASGQARKVQLARATILADRLTKA
;
A
#
# COMPACT_ATOMS: atom_id res chain seq x y z
N MET A 1 -9.28 4.40 20.52
CA MET A 1 -8.36 4.93 19.50
C MET A 1 -9.18 5.34 18.30
N PRO A 2 -9.00 6.55 17.73
CA PRO A 2 -9.69 6.96 16.52
C PRO A 2 -9.46 5.98 15.36
N ASP A 3 -10.50 5.75 14.56
CA ASP A 3 -10.45 4.96 13.34
C ASP A 3 -10.95 5.74 12.12
N LYS A 4 -10.47 5.37 10.93
CA LYS A 4 -10.90 5.97 9.65
C LYS A 4 -10.70 5.00 8.50
N ILE A 5 -11.69 4.93 7.61
CA ILE A 5 -11.61 4.15 6.36
C ILE A 5 -11.37 5.09 5.19
N LEU A 6 -10.44 4.73 4.31
CA LEU A 6 -10.19 5.37 3.02
C LEU A 6 -10.40 4.34 1.92
N SER A 7 -11.12 4.72 0.87
CA SER A 7 -11.32 3.85 -0.29
C SER A 7 -10.94 4.55 -1.58
N ASN A 8 -10.47 3.75 -2.53
CA ASN A 8 -10.25 4.16 -3.91
C ASN A 8 -10.51 2.97 -4.83
N THR A 9 -11.04 3.23 -6.00
CA THR A 9 -11.22 2.22 -7.05
C THR A 9 -10.56 2.72 -8.31
N PHE A 10 -9.82 1.86 -9.00
CA PHE A 10 -9.21 2.18 -10.28
C PHE A 10 -9.08 0.93 -11.15
N THR A 11 -8.89 1.13 -12.45
CA THR A 11 -8.67 0.04 -13.41
C THR A 11 -7.23 0.09 -13.89
N VAL A 12 -6.61 -1.09 -13.99
CA VAL A 12 -5.28 -1.30 -14.57
C VAL A 12 -5.45 -2.10 -15.85
N ALA A 13 -4.89 -1.63 -16.96
CA ALA A 13 -4.92 -2.32 -18.26
C ALA A 13 -3.94 -3.50 -18.30
N ALA A 14 -4.12 -4.46 -17.39
CA ALA A 14 -3.35 -5.70 -17.26
C ALA A 14 -4.24 -6.83 -16.72
N THR A 15 -3.81 -8.07 -16.90
CA THR A 15 -4.52 -9.25 -16.38
C THR A 15 -4.53 -9.27 -14.84
N VAL A 16 -5.50 -9.96 -14.26
CA VAL A 16 -5.65 -10.06 -12.81
C VAL A 16 -4.46 -10.78 -12.19
N GLU A 17 -3.88 -11.74 -12.91
CA GLU A 17 -2.66 -12.45 -12.53
C GLU A 17 -1.45 -11.52 -12.50
N ALA A 18 -1.27 -10.67 -13.52
CA ALA A 18 -0.15 -9.72 -13.55
C ALA A 18 -0.25 -8.69 -12.42
N VAL A 19 -1.45 -8.18 -12.14
CA VAL A 19 -1.70 -7.27 -11.03
C VAL A 19 -1.43 -7.96 -9.69
N TYR A 20 -1.93 -9.19 -9.51
CA TYR A 20 -1.70 -9.97 -8.30
C TYR A 20 -0.20 -10.25 -8.07
N GLU A 21 0.49 -10.77 -9.09
CA GLU A 21 1.92 -11.08 -9.04
C GLU A 21 2.77 -9.85 -8.72
N HIS A 22 2.36 -8.67 -9.22
CA HIS A 22 3.03 -7.43 -8.88
C HIS A 22 2.77 -7.03 -7.42
N LEU A 23 1.53 -7.10 -6.94
CA LEU A 23 1.15 -6.66 -5.60
C LEU A 23 1.62 -7.60 -4.48
N ILE A 24 1.79 -8.90 -4.74
CA ILE A 24 2.21 -9.87 -3.72
C ILE A 24 3.73 -9.87 -3.46
N ARG A 25 4.51 -9.07 -4.20
CA ARG A 25 5.97 -8.97 -4.06
C ARG A 25 6.36 -7.75 -3.22
N PRO A 26 6.99 -7.92 -2.05
CA PRO A 26 7.42 -6.82 -1.20
C PRO A 26 8.24 -5.75 -1.92
N GLU A 27 9.18 -6.15 -2.77
CA GLU A 27 10.11 -5.25 -3.47
C GLU A 27 9.39 -4.27 -4.39
N ASN A 28 8.25 -4.67 -4.94
CA ASN A 28 7.45 -3.81 -5.82
C ASN A 28 6.83 -2.63 -5.07
N TYR A 29 6.74 -2.67 -3.75
CA TYR A 29 6.25 -1.53 -2.96
C TYR A 29 7.22 -0.35 -2.94
N ILE A 30 8.50 -0.56 -3.27
CA ILE A 30 9.47 0.53 -3.48
C ILE A 30 8.99 1.37 -4.66
N GLY A 31 8.72 2.64 -4.41
CA GLY A 31 8.20 3.59 -5.40
C GLY A 31 6.73 3.40 -5.78
N LEU A 32 6.12 2.21 -5.61
CA LEU A 32 4.67 2.03 -5.77
C LEU A 32 3.91 2.76 -4.65
N SER A 33 4.42 2.65 -3.42
CA SER A 33 4.06 3.54 -2.32
C SER A 33 5.15 4.62 -2.27
N PRO A 34 4.89 5.88 -2.66
CA PRO A 34 5.96 6.88 -2.88
C PRO A 34 6.85 7.18 -1.67
N LEU A 35 6.39 6.88 -0.46
CA LEU A 35 7.17 7.02 0.76
C LEU A 35 8.17 5.88 0.95
N VAL A 36 7.88 4.69 0.42
CA VAL A 36 8.70 3.48 0.61
C VAL A 36 9.92 3.55 -0.28
N VAL A 37 11.09 3.61 0.35
CA VAL A 37 12.40 3.72 -0.32
C VAL A 37 13.23 2.45 -0.25
N ALA A 38 12.89 1.55 0.68
CA ALA A 38 13.55 0.26 0.84
C ALA A 38 12.58 -0.74 1.46
N VAL A 39 12.88 -2.01 1.20
CA VAL A 39 12.25 -3.18 1.82
C VAL A 39 13.37 -4.00 2.44
N GLU A 40 13.18 -4.36 3.71
CA GLU A 40 14.15 -5.05 4.57
C GLU A 40 13.46 -6.28 5.19
N ASP A 41 14.24 -7.24 5.68
CA ASP A 41 13.77 -8.40 6.47
C ASP A 41 12.56 -9.15 5.88
N VAL A 42 12.61 -9.45 4.57
CA VAL A 42 11.55 -10.18 3.87
C VAL A 42 11.46 -11.61 4.41
N GLN A 43 10.26 -11.98 4.84
CA GLN A 43 9.89 -13.30 5.32
C GLN A 43 8.61 -13.75 4.62
N ASP A 44 8.26 -15.03 4.77
CA ASP A 44 6.97 -15.50 4.27
C ASP A 44 5.83 -14.74 4.96
N GLY A 45 5.02 -14.04 4.16
CA GLY A 45 3.88 -13.26 4.63
C GLY A 45 4.20 -11.94 5.35
N SER A 46 5.46 -11.49 5.46
CA SER A 46 5.78 -10.20 6.09
C SER A 46 7.12 -9.59 5.69
N TYR A 47 7.27 -8.27 5.87
CA TYR A 47 8.53 -7.54 5.62
C TYR A 47 8.58 -6.24 6.42
N LEU A 48 9.74 -5.58 6.45
CA LEU A 48 9.89 -4.20 6.90
C LEU A 48 9.92 -3.25 5.71
N ALA A 49 9.06 -2.24 5.69
CA ALA A 49 9.14 -1.15 4.73
C ALA A 49 9.80 0.06 5.38
N VAL A 50 10.72 0.70 4.67
CA VAL A 50 11.33 1.96 5.10
C VAL A 50 10.62 3.11 4.41
N GLU A 51 9.79 3.83 5.15
CA GLU A 51 9.16 5.06 4.67
C GLU A 51 10.04 6.27 4.96
N ARG A 52 10.30 7.09 3.94
CA ARG A 52 11.13 8.29 4.07
C ARG A 52 10.28 9.55 4.04
N PHE A 53 10.20 10.22 5.19
CA PHE A 53 9.59 11.53 5.31
C PHE A 53 10.65 12.62 5.20
N ARG A 54 10.31 13.72 4.52
CA ARG A 54 11.11 14.94 4.46
C ARG A 54 10.28 16.10 4.98
N PHE A 55 10.72 16.73 6.07
CA PHE A 55 10.05 17.87 6.67
C PHE A 55 11.07 18.95 7.06
N LEU A 56 10.92 20.15 6.51
CA LEU A 56 11.79 21.31 6.79
C LEU A 56 13.31 21.00 6.72
N GLY A 57 13.73 20.22 5.73
CA GLY A 57 15.14 19.82 5.55
C GLY A 57 15.58 18.61 6.39
N LEU A 58 14.78 18.17 7.37
CA LEU A 58 15.02 16.95 8.13
C LEU A 58 14.47 15.73 7.40
N LYS A 59 15.26 14.65 7.42
CA LYS A 59 14.90 13.34 6.89
C LYS A 59 14.62 12.40 8.06
N TYR A 60 13.48 11.73 8.01
CA TYR A 60 13.10 10.69 8.96
C TYR A 60 12.76 9.41 8.21
N ASP A 61 13.48 8.33 8.53
CA ASP A 61 13.23 7.00 7.98
C ASP A 61 12.43 6.20 9.02
N ASN A 62 11.13 6.04 8.75
CA ASN A 62 10.18 5.28 9.56
C ASN A 62 10.17 3.82 9.09
N ARG A 63 10.54 2.88 9.96
CA ARG A 63 10.51 1.44 9.66
C ARG A 63 9.19 0.86 10.11
N ILE A 64 8.33 0.50 9.16
CA ILE A 64 7.02 -0.10 9.44
C ILE A 64 7.07 -1.60 9.19
N ARG A 65 6.41 -2.38 10.04
CA ARG A 65 6.19 -3.81 9.82
C ARG A 65 4.94 -4.01 9.00
N VAL A 66 5.05 -4.78 7.92
CA VAL A 66 3.96 -5.06 7.00
C VAL A 66 3.73 -6.56 6.95
N SER A 67 2.49 -7.00 7.19
CA SER A 67 2.07 -8.34 6.75
C SER A 67 1.54 -8.25 5.31
N LEU A 68 1.78 -9.28 4.52
CA LEU A 68 1.44 -9.36 3.12
C LEU A 68 0.90 -10.75 2.80
N LEU A 69 -0.40 -10.82 2.60
CA LEU A 69 -1.13 -12.04 2.33
C LEU A 69 -1.89 -11.87 1.02
N GLY A 70 -2.21 -12.98 0.36
CA GLY A 70 -2.93 -12.93 -0.90
C GLY A 70 -3.64 -14.22 -1.24
N THR A 71 -4.64 -14.09 -2.10
CA THR A 71 -5.28 -15.19 -2.80
C THR A 71 -5.09 -14.92 -4.29
N PRO A 72 -4.39 -15.81 -5.03
CA PRO A 72 -4.10 -15.62 -6.45
C PRO A 72 -5.32 -15.22 -7.27
N GLY A 73 -5.17 -14.16 -8.06
CA GLY A 73 -6.21 -13.63 -8.94
C GLY A 73 -7.45 -13.06 -8.24
N LYS A 74 -7.42 -12.88 -6.90
CA LYS A 74 -8.58 -12.42 -6.13
C LYS A 74 -8.29 -11.23 -5.24
N ALA A 75 -7.26 -11.30 -4.40
CA ALA A 75 -7.00 -10.23 -3.44
C ALA A 75 -5.58 -10.26 -2.88
N VAL A 76 -5.13 -9.10 -2.43
CA VAL A 76 -3.93 -8.91 -1.59
C VAL A 76 -4.31 -8.08 -0.37
N TRP A 77 -3.89 -8.46 0.82
CA TRP A 77 -4.26 -7.76 2.06
C TRP A 77 -3.21 -7.92 3.14
N GLY A 78 -3.34 -7.14 4.20
CA GLY A 78 -2.50 -7.29 5.37
C GLY A 78 -2.66 -6.13 6.33
N GLU A 79 -1.65 -5.99 7.19
CA GLU A 79 -1.61 -4.97 8.23
C GLU A 79 -0.25 -4.27 8.22
N VAL A 80 -0.28 -2.99 8.54
CA VAL A 80 0.88 -2.15 8.74
C VAL A 80 0.92 -1.72 10.19
N HIS A 81 2.06 -1.91 10.83
CA HIS A 81 2.33 -1.52 12.20
C HIS A 81 3.53 -0.59 12.22
N SER A 82 3.32 0.65 12.66
CA SER A 82 4.39 1.65 12.80
C SER A 82 4.92 1.73 14.23
N PRO A 83 6.19 2.13 14.44
CA PRO A 83 6.74 2.42 15.76
C PRO A 83 5.97 3.51 16.53
N GLY A 84 5.31 4.43 15.80
CA GLY A 84 4.49 5.49 16.39
C GLY A 84 3.08 5.06 16.81
N GLY A 85 2.77 3.75 16.81
CA GLY A 85 1.46 3.22 17.21
C GLY A 85 0.35 3.40 16.18
N VAL A 86 0.67 3.86 14.95
CA VAL A 86 -0.28 3.81 13.83
C VAL A 86 -0.39 2.37 13.35
N HIS A 87 -1.62 1.87 13.30
CA HIS A 87 -2.00 0.59 12.73
C HIS A 87 -2.87 0.83 11.50
N MET A 88 -2.66 0.08 10.43
CA MET A 88 -3.49 0.16 9.23
C MET A 88 -3.72 -1.23 8.65
N ALA A 89 -4.98 -1.66 8.57
CA ALA A 89 -5.33 -2.81 7.74
C ALA A 89 -5.54 -2.31 6.30
N TYR A 90 -5.05 -3.07 5.31
CA TYR A 90 -5.25 -2.76 3.90
C TYR A 90 -5.79 -3.97 3.16
N ARG A 91 -6.56 -3.73 2.10
CA ARG A 91 -7.06 -4.76 1.19
C ARG A 91 -7.17 -4.20 -0.22
N PHE A 92 -6.70 -5.00 -1.18
CA PHE A 92 -6.87 -4.81 -2.62
C PHE A 92 -7.69 -5.99 -3.13
N ASP A 93 -8.96 -5.76 -3.43
CA ASP A 93 -9.78 -6.74 -4.14
C ASP A 93 -9.58 -6.56 -5.65
N LEU A 94 -9.37 -7.67 -6.35
CA LEU A 94 -9.06 -7.71 -7.77
C LEU A 94 -10.20 -8.37 -8.52
N THR A 95 -10.71 -7.68 -9.54
CA THR A 95 -11.81 -8.18 -10.38
C THR A 95 -11.45 -8.01 -11.86
N THR A 96 -11.52 -9.09 -12.62
CA THR A 96 -11.36 -9.04 -14.08
C THR A 96 -12.50 -8.23 -14.71
N THR A 97 -12.15 -7.36 -15.65
CA THR A 97 -13.06 -6.53 -16.43
C THR A 97 -12.68 -6.59 -17.91
N PRO A 98 -13.54 -6.15 -18.84
CA PRO A 98 -13.17 -6.06 -20.27
C PRO A 98 -11.93 -5.19 -20.53
N ASP A 99 -11.71 -4.16 -19.71
CA ASP A 99 -10.62 -3.18 -19.88
C ASP A 99 -9.34 -3.54 -19.08
N GLY A 100 -9.29 -4.73 -18.47
CA GLY A 100 -8.20 -5.18 -17.62
C GLY A 100 -8.67 -5.56 -16.22
N THR A 101 -8.02 -5.08 -15.17
CA THR A 101 -8.31 -5.43 -13.78
C THR A 101 -8.80 -4.23 -13.01
N ARG A 102 -10.00 -4.31 -12.44
CA ARG A 102 -10.48 -3.38 -11.42
C ARG A 102 -9.83 -3.74 -10.10
N VAL A 103 -9.28 -2.73 -9.44
CA VAL A 103 -8.71 -2.80 -8.10
C VAL A 103 -9.55 -1.95 -7.15
N ASP A 104 -10.13 -2.57 -6.13
CA ASP A 104 -10.79 -1.89 -5.02
C ASP A 104 -9.80 -1.83 -3.84
N ASP A 105 -9.23 -0.63 -3.60
CA ASP A 105 -8.24 -0.33 -2.57
C ASP A 105 -8.92 0.25 -1.33
N GLU A 106 -8.86 -0.47 -0.22
CA GLU A 106 -9.39 -0.04 1.07
C GLU A 106 -8.29 -0.01 2.13
N LEU A 107 -8.21 1.11 2.87
CA LEU A 107 -7.29 1.32 3.99
C LEU A 107 -8.10 1.65 5.25
N ARG A 108 -7.92 0.87 6.31
CA ARG A 108 -8.54 1.10 7.63
C ARG A 108 -7.47 1.50 8.64
N LEU A 109 -7.42 2.78 8.98
CA LEU A 109 -6.45 3.33 9.92
C LEU A 109 -7.00 3.28 11.35
N ARG A 110 -6.11 2.99 12.30
CA ARG A 110 -6.28 3.21 13.73
C ARG A 110 -5.03 3.89 14.27
N THR A 111 -5.20 5.00 14.97
CA THR A 111 -4.06 5.79 15.45
C THR A 111 -4.18 6.13 16.94
N PRO A 112 -3.08 6.51 17.59
CA PRO A 112 -3.13 7.27 18.83
C PRO A 112 -3.86 8.60 18.59
N PHE A 113 -4.36 9.20 19.68
CA PHE A 113 -5.05 10.49 19.62
C PHE A 113 -4.14 11.58 19.04
N GLY A 114 -4.69 12.46 18.21
CA GLY A 114 -3.94 13.56 17.57
C GLY A 114 -3.22 13.20 16.26
N LEU A 115 -2.99 11.92 15.96
CA LEU A 115 -2.25 11.50 14.74
C LEU A 115 -3.14 11.20 13.51
N MET A 116 -4.45 11.07 13.71
CA MET A 116 -5.38 10.62 12.65
C MET A 116 -5.36 11.50 11.39
N ALA A 117 -5.34 12.83 11.56
CA ALA A 117 -5.34 13.74 10.41
C ALA A 117 -4.07 13.59 9.57
N PHE A 118 -2.91 13.51 10.22
CA PHE A 118 -1.63 13.29 9.56
C PHE A 118 -1.58 11.91 8.87
N ALA A 119 -1.85 10.84 9.62
CA ALA A 119 -1.76 9.47 9.12
C ALA A 119 -2.71 9.24 7.94
N SER A 120 -3.97 9.67 8.05
CA SER A 120 -4.94 9.52 6.96
C SER A 120 -4.61 10.39 5.74
N GLY A 121 -3.98 11.56 5.94
CA GLY A 121 -3.48 12.40 4.86
C GLY A 121 -2.34 11.73 4.08
N GLN A 122 -1.38 11.11 4.77
CA GLN A 122 -0.31 10.34 4.12
C GLN A 122 -0.84 9.09 3.43
N ALA A 123 -1.70 8.32 4.10
CA ALA A 123 -2.32 7.14 3.53
C ALA A 123 -3.12 7.47 2.25
N ARG A 124 -3.87 8.56 2.24
CA ARG A 124 -4.59 9.00 1.03
C ARG A 124 -3.65 9.36 -0.12
N LYS A 125 -2.54 10.05 0.14
CA LYS A 125 -1.54 10.39 -0.88
C LYS A 125 -0.93 9.12 -1.48
N VAL A 126 -0.55 8.16 -0.64
CA VAL A 126 -0.02 6.87 -1.07
C VAL A 126 -1.05 6.08 -1.88
N GLN A 127 -2.30 6.01 -1.42
CA GLN A 127 -3.40 5.32 -2.10
C GLN A 127 -3.62 5.84 -3.52
N LEU A 128 -3.67 7.17 -3.69
CA LEU A 128 -3.87 7.78 -4.99
C LEU A 128 -2.65 7.60 -5.91
N ALA A 129 -1.44 7.78 -5.39
CA ALA A 129 -0.24 7.59 -6.18
C ALA A 129 -0.05 6.14 -6.63
N ARG A 130 -0.37 5.16 -5.77
CA ARG A 130 -0.33 3.74 -6.10
C ARG A 130 -1.20 3.43 -7.32
N ALA A 131 -2.41 3.99 -7.39
CA ALA A 131 -3.31 3.76 -8.52
C ALA A 131 -2.65 4.15 -9.84
N THR A 132 -2.06 5.35 -9.90
CA THR A 132 -1.35 5.85 -11.08
C THR A 132 -0.10 5.03 -11.39
N ILE A 133 0.74 4.77 -10.38
CA ILE A 133 2.03 4.11 -10.59
C ILE A 133 1.85 2.64 -10.97
N LEU A 134 0.86 1.95 -10.41
CA LEU A 134 0.55 0.57 -10.77
C LEU A 134 0.08 0.48 -12.23
N ALA A 135 -0.82 1.37 -12.64
CA ALA A 135 -1.26 1.46 -14.03
C ALA A 135 -0.08 1.72 -14.97
N ASP A 136 0.76 2.71 -14.65
CA ASP A 136 1.93 3.06 -15.46
C ASP A 136 2.95 1.91 -15.58
N ARG A 137 3.21 1.18 -14.50
CA ARG A 137 4.17 0.05 -14.51
C ARG A 137 3.68 -1.11 -15.36
N LEU A 138 2.39 -1.44 -15.27
CA LEU A 138 1.84 -2.62 -15.94
C LEU A 138 1.36 -2.36 -17.37
N THR A 139 1.19 -1.10 -17.78
CA THR A 139 0.99 -0.75 -19.20
C THR A 139 2.30 -0.70 -19.98
N LYS A 140 3.44 -0.52 -19.30
CA LYS A 140 4.78 -0.44 -19.94
C LYS A 140 5.56 -1.75 -19.91
N ALA A 141 5.04 -2.78 -19.25
CA ALA A 141 5.65 -4.10 -19.12
C ALA A 141 5.25 -5.00 -20.31
#